data_AF-A0A818PKU5-F1
#
_entry.id   AF-A0A818PKU5-F1
#
_cell.length_a   1.000
_cell.length_b   1.000
_cell.length_c   1.000
_cell.angle_alpha   90.00
_cell.angle_beta   90.00
_cell.angle_gamma   90.00
#
_symmetry.space_group_name_H-M   'P 1'
#
loop_
_entity.id
_entity.type
_entity.pdbx_description
1 polymer ?
#
loop_
_entity_poly.entity_id
_entity_poly.type
_entity_poly.pdbx_seq_one_letter_code
_entity_poly.pdbx_strand_id
1 'polypeptide(L)'
;MSQIYPQQTPYVTIQQPMPSADPFRTYTSEWHTGLCSCTDDWSQCCYAYFCWCCFMGSLADSIDESKWSCLCVPNALAVYRMKVRSILHIRGGACDDYCTTAFCGFCVGVQMRNELKYHGIN
;
A
#
# COMPACT_ATOMS: atom_id res chain seq x y z
N MET A 1 38.55 -55.38 -5.59
CA MET A 1 37.81 -54.12 -5.87
C MET A 1 36.55 -54.13 -5.04
N SER A 2 36.55 -53.45 -3.89
CA SER A 2 35.39 -53.30 -3.01
C SER A 2 34.45 -52.24 -3.59
N GLN A 3 33.20 -52.63 -3.85
CA GLN A 3 32.14 -51.72 -4.33
C GLN A 3 31.59 -50.93 -3.14
N ILE A 4 31.74 -49.61 -3.17
CA ILE A 4 31.15 -48.67 -2.22
C ILE A 4 29.73 -48.37 -2.71
N TYR A 5 28.71 -48.87 -2.01
CA TYR A 5 27.32 -48.47 -2.24
C TYR A 5 27.02 -47.17 -1.47
N PRO A 6 26.43 -46.13 -2.09
CA PRO A 6 26.04 -44.92 -1.36
C PRO A 6 24.85 -45.23 -0.44
N GLN A 7 25.02 -44.92 0.84
CA GLN A 7 23.97 -45.03 1.86
C GLN A 7 22.94 -43.90 1.64
N GLN A 8 21.67 -44.24 1.41
CA GLN A 8 20.57 -43.28 1.37
C GLN A 8 20.10 -43.00 2.81
N THR A 9 20.24 -41.76 3.26
CA THR A 9 19.65 -41.30 4.52
C THR A 9 18.13 -41.14 4.36
N PRO A 10 17.32 -41.55 5.35
CA PRO A 10 15.87 -41.33 5.29
C PRO A 10 15.57 -39.85 5.51
N TYR A 11 15.06 -39.18 4.47
CA TYR A 11 14.48 -37.84 4.61
C TYR A 11 13.02 -37.97 5.03
N VAL A 12 12.63 -37.26 6.09
CA VAL A 12 11.23 -37.19 6.51
C VAL A 12 10.58 -36.05 5.73
N THR A 13 9.63 -36.38 4.85
CA THR A 13 8.82 -35.35 4.16
C THR A 13 7.69 -34.93 5.09
N ILE A 14 7.84 -33.77 5.74
CA ILE A 14 6.74 -33.15 6.48
C ILE A 14 5.76 -32.60 5.44
N GLN A 15 4.63 -33.27 5.24
CA GLN A 15 3.53 -32.71 4.43
C GLN A 15 2.83 -31.63 5.26
N GLN A 16 3.16 -30.37 5.00
CA GLN A 16 2.41 -29.25 5.56
C GLN A 16 1.05 -29.18 4.85
N PRO A 17 -0.07 -29.10 5.58
CA PRO A 17 -1.38 -28.90 4.97
C PRO A 17 -1.33 -27.62 4.13
N MET A 18 -1.64 -27.73 2.84
CA MET A 18 -1.72 -26.57 1.97
C MET A 18 -2.79 -25.63 2.51
N PRO A 19 -2.48 -24.35 2.77
CA PRO A 19 -3.50 -23.35 2.99
C PRO A 19 -4.43 -23.40 1.78
N SER A 20 -5.71 -23.67 2.00
CA SER A 20 -6.76 -23.65 0.97
C SER A 20 -7.10 -22.24 0.48
N ALA A 21 -6.25 -21.26 0.78
CA ALA A 21 -6.34 -19.89 0.33
C ALA A 21 -5.30 -19.69 -0.77
N ASP A 22 -5.74 -19.15 -1.89
CA ASP A 22 -4.88 -18.72 -2.99
C ASP A 22 -3.67 -17.94 -2.42
N PRO A 23 -2.42 -18.37 -2.67
CA PRO A 23 -1.24 -17.66 -2.16
C PRO A 23 -1.17 -16.22 -2.71
N PHE A 24 -1.95 -15.93 -3.77
CA PHE A 24 -2.28 -14.59 -4.20
C PHE A 24 -3.42 -14.02 -3.35
N ARG A 25 -3.04 -13.47 -2.19
CA ARG A 25 -3.81 -12.57 -1.31
C ARG A 25 -5.13 -12.08 -1.97
N THR A 26 -6.27 -12.51 -1.46
CA THR A 26 -7.59 -12.10 -1.97
C THR A 26 -7.78 -10.60 -1.68
N TYR A 27 -7.31 -9.73 -2.58
CA TYR A 27 -7.62 -8.31 -2.58
C TYR A 27 -9.10 -8.17 -2.94
N THR A 28 -9.95 -8.13 -1.91
CA THR A 28 -11.42 -8.10 -2.07
C THR A 28 -12.00 -6.69 -1.95
N SER A 29 -11.23 -5.73 -1.41
CA SER A 29 -11.69 -4.36 -1.24
C SER A 29 -11.34 -3.49 -2.45
N GLU A 30 -12.26 -2.57 -2.76
CA GLU A 30 -12.05 -1.47 -3.69
C GLU A 30 -11.98 -0.16 -2.90
N TRP A 31 -11.49 0.91 -3.52
CA TRP A 31 -11.51 2.24 -2.90
C TRP A 31 -12.95 2.66 -2.61
N HIS A 32 -13.24 3.08 -1.37
CA HIS A 32 -14.58 3.54 -1.02
C HIS A 32 -14.94 4.86 -1.71
N THR A 33 -13.93 5.71 -1.96
CA THR A 33 -14.11 7.01 -2.60
C THR A 33 -13.44 7.07 -3.97
N GLY A 34 -14.01 7.84 -4.91
CA GLY A 34 -13.36 8.11 -6.20
C GLY A 34 -12.14 9.03 -6.05
N LEU A 35 -11.26 9.09 -7.07
CA LEU A 35 -10.05 9.94 -7.02
C LEU A 35 -10.37 11.41 -6.76
N CYS A 36 -11.44 11.94 -7.36
CA CYS A 36 -11.82 13.35 -7.26
C CYS A 36 -12.87 13.63 -6.17
N SER A 37 -12.98 12.77 -5.15
CA SER A 37 -13.88 12.95 -4.00
C SER A 37 -13.48 14.10 -3.05
N CYS A 38 -12.31 14.72 -3.27
CA CYS A 38 -12.29 16.16 -3.52
C CYS A 38 -13.20 17.06 -2.65
N THR A 39 -14.40 17.17 -3.18
CA THR A 39 -15.43 18.14 -2.82
C THR A 39 -16.12 17.82 -1.49
N ASP A 40 -15.99 16.59 -0.99
CA ASP A 40 -16.62 16.17 0.26
C ASP A 40 -15.88 16.79 1.47
N ASP A 41 -14.57 17.03 1.35
CA ASP A 41 -13.72 17.60 2.40
C ASP A 41 -12.84 18.75 1.86
N TRP A 42 -13.46 19.90 1.59
CA TRP A 42 -12.76 21.09 1.08
C TRP A 42 -11.58 21.52 1.96
N SER A 43 -11.68 21.30 3.27
CA SER A 43 -10.61 21.60 4.22
C SER A 43 -9.31 20.81 3.93
N GLN A 44 -9.43 19.53 3.56
CA GLN A 44 -8.27 18.69 3.24
C GLN A 44 -7.66 19.09 1.90
N CYS A 45 -8.48 19.49 0.93
CA CYS A 45 -8.01 20.00 -0.36
C CYS A 45 -7.25 21.31 -0.21
N CYS A 46 -7.79 22.26 0.56
CA CYS A 46 -7.08 23.47 0.89
C CYS A 46 -5.78 23.15 1.63
N TYR A 47 -5.79 22.24 2.61
CA TYR A 47 -4.58 21.86 3.33
C TYR A 47 -3.51 21.26 2.40
N ALA A 48 -3.89 20.35 1.50
CA ALA A 48 -3.01 19.76 0.49
C ALA A 48 -2.47 20.82 -0.49
N TYR A 49 -3.30 21.77 -0.91
CA TYR A 49 -2.91 22.82 -1.85
C TYR A 49 -2.00 23.88 -1.23
N PHE A 50 -2.31 24.36 -0.02
CA PHE A 50 -1.55 25.42 0.65
C PHE A 50 -0.25 24.92 1.29
N CYS A 51 -0.21 23.69 1.82
CA CYS A 51 1.03 23.08 2.29
C CYS A 51 1.12 21.60 1.93
N TRP A 52 1.54 21.30 0.70
CA TRP A 52 1.71 19.94 0.21
C TRP A 52 2.67 19.09 1.08
N CYS A 53 3.81 19.65 1.48
CA CYS A 53 4.78 18.93 2.32
C CYS A 53 4.21 18.59 3.70
N CYS A 54 3.46 19.52 4.32
CA CYS A 54 2.81 19.28 5.61
C CYS A 54 1.74 18.19 5.48
N PHE A 55 0.93 18.27 4.43
CA PHE A 55 -0.10 17.27 4.13
C PHE A 55 0.53 15.88 3.97
N MET A 56 1.56 15.75 3.14
CA MET A 56 2.27 14.51 2.93
C MET A 56 2.93 13.99 4.20
N GLY A 57 3.51 14.86 5.03
CA GLY A 57 4.06 14.49 6.33
C GLY A 57 2.99 13.97 7.29
N SER A 58 1.80 14.59 7.30
CA SER A 58 0.66 14.12 8.10
C SER A 58 0.13 12.78 7.60
N LEU A 59 0.12 12.55 6.28
CA LEU A 59 -0.29 11.30 5.68
C LEU A 59 0.72 10.19 5.97
N ALA A 60 2.01 10.50 5.91
CA ALA A 60 3.09 9.59 6.29
C ALA A 60 2.95 9.13 7.74
N ASP A 61 2.64 10.05 8.66
CA ASP A 61 2.36 9.75 10.07
C ASP A 61 1.22 8.74 10.22
N SER A 62 0.10 8.96 9.50
CA SER A 62 -1.07 8.07 9.53
C SER A 62 -0.77 6.66 9.03
N ILE A 63 0.23 6.47 8.18
CA ILE A 63 0.64 5.16 7.65
C ILE A 63 1.92 4.64 8.29
N ASP A 64 2.35 5.21 9.42
CA ASP A 64 3.57 4.83 10.13
C ASP A 64 4.83 4.91 9.23
N GLU A 65 5.00 6.05 8.55
CA GLU A 65 6.16 6.44 7.75
C GLU A 65 6.78 7.74 8.29
N SER A 66 8.07 7.94 8.00
CA SER A 66 8.74 9.19 8.38
C SER A 66 8.13 10.40 7.70
N LYS A 67 7.83 11.47 8.44
CA LYS A 67 7.31 12.75 7.92
C LYS A 67 8.20 13.38 6.85
N TRP A 68 9.51 13.09 6.90
CA TRP A 68 10.51 13.59 5.97
C TRP A 68 10.58 12.79 4.67
N SER A 69 9.91 11.63 4.58
CA SER A 69 9.94 10.80 3.39
C SER A 69 9.36 11.50 2.15
N CYS A 70 8.52 12.52 2.32
CA CYS A 70 8.03 13.35 1.21
C CYS A 70 9.13 14.17 0.51
N LEU A 71 10.25 14.45 1.19
CA LEU A 71 11.41 15.17 0.64
C LEU A 71 12.51 14.22 0.16
N CYS A 72 12.65 13.08 0.81
CA CYS A 72 13.76 12.15 0.55
C CYS A 72 13.42 11.05 -0.45
N VAL A 73 12.13 10.75 -0.65
CA VAL A 73 11.68 9.66 -1.52
C VAL A 73 11.10 10.23 -2.82
N PRO A 74 11.70 9.92 -3.98
CA PRO A 74 11.13 10.32 -5.25
C PRO A 74 9.75 9.66 -5.41
N ASN A 75 8.77 10.46 -5.82
CA ASN A 75 7.39 10.02 -5.98
C ASN A 75 6.78 9.35 -4.73
N ALA A 76 7.09 9.89 -3.55
CA ALA A 76 6.60 9.40 -2.25
C ALA A 76 5.09 9.12 -2.23
N LEU A 77 4.29 9.92 -2.95
CA LEU A 77 2.83 9.75 -3.00
C LEU A 77 2.40 8.40 -3.59
N ALA A 78 3.07 7.91 -4.63
CA ALA A 78 2.79 6.58 -5.18
C ALA A 78 3.18 5.47 -4.22
N VAL A 79 4.29 5.63 -3.51
CA VAL A 79 4.72 4.69 -2.47
C VAL A 79 3.68 4.63 -1.34
N TYR A 80 3.19 5.78 -0.89
CA TYR A 80 2.15 5.85 0.13
C TYR A 80 0.86 5.18 -0.35
N ARG A 81 0.46 5.41 -1.60
CA ARG A 81 -0.72 4.76 -2.19
C ARG A 81 -0.59 3.25 -2.21
N MET A 82 0.57 2.72 -2.59
CA MET A 82 0.85 1.28 -2.53
C MET A 82 0.79 0.77 -1.09
N LYS A 83 1.35 1.50 -0.11
CA LYS A 83 1.30 1.14 1.31
C LYS A 83 -0.14 1.12 1.83
N VAL A 84 -0.93 2.15 1.57
CA VAL A 84 -2.35 2.25 1.92
C VAL A 84 -3.14 1.06 1.36
N ARG A 85 -2.91 0.69 0.09
CA ARG A 85 -3.57 -0.48 -0.51
C ARG A 85 -3.13 -1.79 0.13
N SER A 86 -1.87 -1.89 0.52
CA SER A 86 -1.34 -3.08 1.18
C SER A 86 -1.95 -3.28 2.57
N ILE A 87 -2.10 -2.21 3.36
CA ILE A 87 -2.71 -2.28 4.71
C ILE A 87 -4.23 -2.45 4.66
N LEU A 88 -4.91 -1.85 3.68
CA LEU A 88 -6.37 -1.92 3.51
C LEU A 88 -6.83 -3.08 2.61
N HIS A 89 -5.89 -3.90 2.12
CA HIS A 89 -6.14 -5.02 1.20
C HIS A 89 -6.87 -4.64 -0.10
N ILE A 90 -6.67 -3.42 -0.60
CA ILE A 90 -7.34 -2.88 -1.79
C ILE A 90 -6.69 -3.38 -3.08
N ARG A 91 -7.48 -3.78 -4.06
CA ARG A 91 -7.01 -4.33 -5.34
C ARG A 91 -6.31 -3.30 -6.24
N GLY A 92 -5.15 -3.70 -6.75
CA GLY A 92 -4.53 -3.25 -8.01
C GLY A 92 -3.01 -3.23 -7.94
N GLY A 93 -2.33 -2.41 -8.74
CA GLY A 93 -0.88 -2.57 -8.96
C GLY A 93 -0.07 -1.27 -9.01
N ALA A 94 1.25 -1.43 -8.93
CA ALA A 94 2.19 -0.31 -8.84
C ALA A 94 2.12 0.67 -10.03
N CYS A 95 1.94 0.16 -11.25
CA CYS A 95 1.79 1.02 -12.44
C CYS A 95 0.50 1.85 -12.39
N ASP A 96 -0.59 1.26 -11.93
CA ASP A 96 -1.88 1.95 -11.75
C ASP A 96 -1.74 3.07 -10.70
N ASP A 97 -1.07 2.77 -9.59
CA ASP A 97 -0.80 3.76 -8.54
C ASP A 97 0.09 4.89 -9.06
N TYR A 98 1.13 4.59 -9.83
CA TYR A 98 1.99 5.59 -10.46
C TYR A 98 1.19 6.50 -11.41
N CYS A 99 0.46 5.93 -12.39
CA CYS A 99 -0.32 6.70 -13.35
C CYS A 99 -1.37 7.57 -12.67
N THR A 100 -2.05 7.02 -11.65
CA THR A 100 -3.03 7.73 -10.84
C THR A 100 -2.41 8.94 -10.13
N THR A 101 -1.25 8.76 -9.49
CA THR A 101 -0.54 9.84 -8.79
C THR A 101 0.00 10.91 -9.74
N ALA A 102 0.38 10.53 -10.96
CA ALA A 102 0.86 11.45 -11.99
C ALA A 102 -0.26 12.33 -12.58
N PHE A 103 -1.51 11.83 -12.62
CA PHE A 103 -2.65 12.60 -13.12
C PHE A 103 -3.07 13.73 -12.18
N CYS A 104 -3.36 13.42 -10.92
CA CYS A 104 -3.67 14.42 -9.89
C CYS A 104 -3.14 13.98 -8.52
N GLY A 105 -1.94 14.43 -8.15
CA GLY A 105 -1.36 14.11 -6.85
C GLY A 105 -2.23 14.58 -5.66
N PHE A 106 -2.78 15.79 -5.73
CA PHE A 106 -3.61 16.34 -4.66
C PHE A 106 -4.86 15.52 -4.38
N CYS A 107 -5.60 15.18 -5.44
CA CYS A 107 -6.82 14.39 -5.36
C CYS A 107 -6.54 13.01 -4.74
N VAL A 108 -5.46 12.37 -5.19
CA VAL A 108 -5.01 11.07 -4.67
C VAL A 108 -4.60 11.16 -3.20
N GLY A 109 -3.90 12.22 -2.80
CA GLY A 109 -3.54 12.46 -1.40
C GLY A 109 -4.77 12.57 -0.51
N VAL A 110 -5.75 13.37 -0.91
CA VAL A 110 -7.02 13.56 -0.19
C VAL A 110 -7.83 12.26 -0.15
N GLN A 111 -7.90 11.53 -1.27
CA GLN A 111 -8.54 10.21 -1.34
C GLN A 111 -7.96 9.26 -0.28
N MET A 112 -6.63 9.14 -0.21
CA MET A 112 -5.98 8.28 0.78
C MET A 112 -6.26 8.71 2.21
N ARG A 113 -6.22 10.02 2.50
CA ARG A 113 -6.50 10.54 3.84
C ARG A 113 -7.94 10.28 4.27
N ASN A 114 -8.89 10.39 3.34
CA ASN A 114 -10.29 10.09 3.59
C ASN A 114 -10.52 8.59 3.78
N GLU A 115 -9.82 7.75 3.02
CA GLU A 115 -9.84 6.31 3.20
C GLU A 115 -9.33 5.93 4.59
N LEU A 116 -8.15 6.43 5.00
CA LEU A 116 -7.60 6.15 6.33
C LEU A 116 -8.54 6.56 7.46
N LYS A 117 -9.16 7.74 7.35
CA LYS A 117 -10.18 8.20 8.30
C LYS A 117 -11.39 7.28 8.34
N TYR A 118 -11.88 6.81 7.19
CA TYR A 118 -13.00 5.86 7.11
C TYR A 118 -12.67 4.55 7.83
N HIS A 119 -11.42 4.09 7.76
CA HIS A 119 -10.93 2.90 8.47
C HIS A 119 -10.47 3.18 9.92
N GLY A 120 -10.65 4.40 10.43
CA GLY A 120 -10.30 4.78 11.81
C GLY A 120 -8.81 4.97 12.08
N ILE A 121 -8.01 5.16 11.03
CA ILE A 121 -6.56 5.39 11.10
C ILE A 121 -6.30 6.90 10.98
N ASN A 122 -5.72 7.50 12.02
CA ASN A 122 -5.46 8.95 12.12
C ASN A 122 -3.99 9.27 11.91
#